data_AF-A0A3S1CWT8-F1
#
_entry.id   AF-A0A3S1CWT8-F1
#
_cell.length_a   1.000
_cell.length_b   1.000
_cell.length_c   1.000
_cell.angle_alpha   90.00
_cell.angle_beta   90.00
_cell.angle_gamma   90.00
#
_symmetry.space_group_name_H-M   'P 1'
#
loop_
_entity.id
_entity.type
_entity.pdbx_description
1 polymer ?
#
loop_
_entity_poly.entity_id
_entity_poly.type
_entity_poly.pdbx_seq_one_letter_code
_entity_poly.pdbx_strand_id
1 'polypeptide(L)'
;MSLLSPVHAQVIQQPGNNPQAQPLDPNDPNTLRPTSKSNSILSIEGGQRLLKESDEAVSAQKYDVAAKKLQEARQVFNQLSNFYQDLNSSFSGIDIRVSDSQRKKALDTAQLRDDATYRLALVHRALNQPELAVPLLIQIIKSQNPTRELGKKAYQQLFELGFVDIAYPRQGTK
;
A
#
# COMPACT_ATOMS: atom_id res chain seq x y z
N MET A 1 44.04 -31.00 50.73
CA MET A 1 44.85 -29.92 50.13
C MET A 1 45.30 -30.38 48.75
N SER A 2 44.60 -29.91 47.72
CA SER A 2 45.03 -29.80 46.31
C SER A 2 43.87 -29.18 45.54
N LEU A 3 43.89 -27.85 45.42
CA LEU A 3 42.94 -27.09 44.61
C LEU A 3 43.57 -26.86 43.24
N LEU A 4 42.91 -27.35 42.19
CA LEU A 4 43.24 -27.07 40.80
C LEU A 4 42.79 -25.65 40.46
N SER A 5 43.72 -24.85 39.93
CA SER A 5 43.50 -23.46 39.49
C SER A 5 42.68 -23.39 38.20
N PRO A 6 41.83 -22.36 38.01
CA PRO A 6 41.25 -22.05 36.71
C PRO A 6 42.22 -21.26 35.80
N VAL A 7 42.11 -21.56 34.51
CA VAL A 7 42.84 -20.98 33.37
C VAL A 7 42.47 -19.50 33.19
N HIS A 8 43.48 -18.66 32.98
CA HIS A 8 43.30 -17.24 32.67
C HIS A 8 43.03 -17.07 31.16
N ALA A 9 41.85 -16.57 30.80
CA ALA A 9 41.61 -16.04 29.46
C ALA A 9 42.14 -14.60 29.39
N GLN A 10 43.09 -14.36 28.47
CA GLN A 10 43.64 -13.03 28.22
C GLN A 10 42.59 -12.10 27.60
N VAL A 11 42.35 -10.97 28.27
CA VAL A 11 41.60 -9.83 27.74
C VAL A 11 42.49 -9.10 26.74
N ILE A 12 42.09 -9.10 25.47
CA ILE A 12 42.64 -8.19 24.45
C ILE A 12 42.10 -6.80 24.77
N GLN A 13 42.97 -5.87 25.19
CA GLN A 13 42.64 -4.45 25.30
C GLN A 13 42.73 -3.78 23.92
N GLN A 14 41.64 -3.15 23.49
CA GLN A 14 41.65 -2.14 22.43
C GLN A 14 41.37 -0.75 23.04
N PRO A 15 42.06 0.30 22.58
CA PRO A 15 42.02 1.63 23.18
C PRO A 15 40.77 2.43 22.79
N GLY A 16 40.14 3.00 23.83
CA GLY A 16 39.43 4.29 23.89
C GLY A 16 38.67 4.81 22.66
N ASN A 17 37.33 4.67 22.69
CA ASN A 17 36.36 5.77 22.61
C ASN A 17 34.93 5.19 22.54
N ASN A 18 34.29 5.01 23.70
CA ASN A 18 32.86 4.71 23.78
C ASN A 18 32.09 6.03 24.02
N PRO A 19 31.25 6.51 23.09
CA PRO A 19 30.07 7.25 23.50
C PRO A 19 29.24 6.28 24.34
N GLN A 20 29.06 6.57 25.62
CA GLN A 20 28.19 5.82 26.51
C GLN A 20 26.82 5.65 25.82
N ALA A 21 26.46 4.42 25.48
CA ALA A 21 25.09 4.09 25.12
C ALA A 21 24.24 4.39 26.37
N GLN A 22 23.49 5.50 26.32
CA GLN A 22 22.58 5.88 27.38
C GLN A 22 21.51 4.79 27.53
N PRO A 23 21.14 4.39 28.76
CA PRO A 23 20.04 3.46 28.98
C PRO A 23 18.78 3.98 28.30
N LEU A 24 18.19 3.16 27.43
CA LEU A 24 16.91 3.48 26.79
C LEU A 24 15.84 3.54 27.88
N ASP A 25 15.20 4.70 28.06
CA ASP A 25 14.06 4.86 28.95
C ASP A 25 12.85 4.10 28.37
N PRO A 26 12.33 3.05 29.02
CA PRO A 26 11.17 2.31 28.55
C PRO A 26 9.86 3.12 28.52
N ASN A 27 9.83 4.29 29.17
CA ASN A 27 8.67 5.16 29.24
C ASN A 27 8.75 6.38 28.30
N ASP A 28 9.84 6.55 27.57
CA ASP A 28 9.95 7.60 26.55
C ASP A 28 9.23 7.15 25.26
N PRO A 29 8.16 7.84 24.82
CA PRO A 29 7.44 7.47 23.60
C PRO A 29 8.29 7.54 22.32
N ASN A 30 9.49 8.15 22.37
CA ASN A 30 10.42 8.25 21.26
C ASN A 30 11.56 7.21 21.27
N THR A 31 11.75 6.40 22.32
CA THR A 31 12.94 5.53 22.43
C THR A 31 12.86 4.23 21.61
N LEU A 32 11.69 3.79 21.12
CA LEU A 32 11.55 2.50 20.44
C LEU A 32 10.59 2.49 19.23
N ARG A 33 10.76 3.42 18.28
CA ARG A 33 10.21 3.22 16.92
C ARG A 33 11.28 3.42 15.85
N PRO A 34 11.90 2.33 15.36
CA PRO A 34 12.77 2.36 14.18
C PRO A 34 12.08 2.90 12.91
N THR A 35 10.74 3.02 12.93
CA THR A 35 9.90 3.42 11.79
C THR A 35 9.32 4.84 11.88
N SER A 36 9.71 5.67 12.86
CA SER A 36 9.18 7.04 13.06
C SER A 36 9.49 8.03 11.94
N LYS A 37 10.23 7.62 10.90
CA LYS A 37 10.31 8.43 9.68
C LYS A 37 9.06 8.13 8.86
N SER A 38 8.07 9.03 8.94
CA SER A 38 6.85 9.12 8.11
C SER A 38 7.09 9.16 6.59
N ASN A 39 8.28 8.77 6.12
CA ASN A 39 8.75 8.75 4.74
C ASN A 39 8.84 7.32 4.18
N SER A 40 8.43 6.28 4.92
CA SER A 40 8.39 4.92 4.36
C SER A 40 7.39 4.86 3.21
N ILE A 41 7.88 4.52 2.02
CA ILE A 41 7.05 4.35 0.82
C ILE A 41 6.08 3.18 1.00
N LEU A 42 6.50 2.12 1.70
CA LEU A 42 5.68 0.94 1.97
C LEU A 42 4.81 1.14 3.21
N SER A 43 3.89 2.10 3.13
CA SER A 43 2.90 2.41 4.16
C SER A 43 1.62 2.92 3.51
N ILE A 44 0.50 2.91 4.24
CA ILE A 44 -0.77 3.45 3.72
C ILE A 44 -0.60 4.95 3.46
N GLU A 45 0.08 5.66 4.37
CA GLU A 45 0.39 7.08 4.27
C GLU A 45 1.32 7.37 3.08
N GLY A 46 2.32 6.50 2.84
CA GLY A 46 3.21 6.57 1.69
C GLY A 46 2.45 6.43 0.36
N GLY A 47 1.56 5.44 0.27
CA GLY A 47 0.68 5.28 -0.90
C GLY A 47 -0.27 6.47 -1.11
N GLN A 48 -0.86 7.01 -0.03
CA GLN A 48 -1.73 8.19 -0.11
C GLN A 48 -0.98 9.44 -0.55
N ARG A 49 0.28 9.60 -0.12
CA ARG A 49 1.14 10.68 -0.61
C ARG A 49 1.35 10.57 -2.12
N LEU A 50 1.61 9.37 -2.63
CA LEU A 50 1.74 9.14 -4.08
C LEU A 50 0.46 9.51 -4.84
N LEU A 51 -0.73 9.23 -4.27
CA LEU A 51 -2.00 9.69 -4.84
C LEU A 51 -2.07 11.22 -4.90
N LYS A 52 -1.75 11.91 -3.80
CA LYS A 52 -1.75 13.39 -3.75
C LYS A 52 -0.78 13.99 -4.76
N GLU A 53 0.44 13.47 -4.84
CA GLU A 53 1.45 13.89 -5.81
C GLU A 53 0.98 13.64 -7.25
N SER A 54 0.20 12.58 -7.49
CA SER A 54 -0.40 12.35 -8.80
C SER A 54 -1.49 13.37 -9.15
N ASP A 55 -2.32 13.76 -8.18
CA ASP A 55 -3.38 14.77 -8.37
C ASP A 55 -2.76 16.15 -8.67
N GLU A 56 -1.66 16.49 -7.99
CA GLU A 56 -0.85 17.68 -8.27
C GLU A 56 -0.25 17.64 -9.68
N ALA A 57 0.29 16.49 -10.10
CA ALA A 57 0.83 16.31 -11.43
C ALA A 57 -0.25 16.44 -12.52
N VAL A 58 -1.45 15.86 -12.31
CA VAL A 58 -2.60 16.03 -13.22
C VAL A 58 -3.00 17.51 -13.32
N SER A 59 -3.08 18.21 -12.18
CA SER A 59 -3.43 19.63 -12.14
C SER A 59 -2.41 20.51 -12.88
N ALA A 60 -1.14 20.07 -12.90
CA ALA A 60 -0.06 20.70 -13.65
C ALA A 60 0.09 20.17 -15.09
N GLN A 61 -0.86 19.36 -15.59
CA GLN A 61 -0.84 18.71 -16.91
C GLN A 61 0.39 17.82 -17.17
N LYS A 62 1.03 17.33 -16.11
CA LYS A 62 2.18 16.40 -16.14
C LYS A 62 1.69 14.94 -16.09
N TYR A 63 0.98 14.52 -17.12
CA TYR A 63 0.30 13.22 -17.14
C TYR A 63 1.24 12.02 -17.03
N ASP A 64 2.45 12.08 -17.61
CA ASP A 64 3.44 10.99 -17.46
C ASP A 64 3.90 10.83 -16.01
N VAL A 65 4.07 11.95 -15.30
CA VAL A 65 4.43 11.95 -13.87
C VAL A 65 3.27 11.40 -13.05
N ALA A 66 2.04 11.83 -13.34
CA ALA A 66 0.84 11.32 -12.67
C ALA A 66 0.71 9.79 -12.86
N ALA A 67 0.88 9.29 -14.09
CA ALA A 67 0.80 7.87 -14.40
C ALA A 67 1.82 7.06 -13.60
N LYS A 68 3.08 7.53 -13.53
CA LYS A 68 4.13 6.88 -12.74
C LYS A 68 3.79 6.83 -11.25
N LYS A 69 3.33 7.96 -10.67
CA LYS A 69 2.95 8.04 -9.25
C LYS A 69 1.78 7.12 -8.91
N LEU A 70 0.79 7.05 -9.79
CA LEU A 70 -0.35 6.15 -9.64
C LEU A 70 0.06 4.68 -9.75
N GLN A 71 0.98 4.34 -10.65
CA GLN A 71 1.53 2.99 -10.75
C GLN A 71 2.28 2.59 -9.47
N GLU A 72 3.12 3.46 -8.93
CA GLU A 72 3.81 3.25 -7.65
C GLU A 72 2.80 3.07 -6.50
N ALA A 73 1.77 3.93 -6.42
CA ALA A 73 0.72 3.83 -5.42
C ALA A 73 -0.01 2.47 -5.48
N ARG A 74 -0.37 2.02 -6.69
CA ARG A 74 -1.00 0.70 -6.90
C ARG A 74 -0.12 -0.44 -6.40
N GLN A 75 1.18 -0.40 -6.68
CA GLN A 75 2.12 -1.43 -6.23
C GLN A 75 2.22 -1.45 -4.71
N VAL A 76 2.35 -0.29 -4.07
CA VAL A 76 2.38 -0.14 -2.61
C VAL A 76 1.11 -0.71 -1.97
N PHE A 77 -0.08 -0.28 -2.44
CA PHE A 77 -1.34 -0.76 -1.88
C PHE A 77 -1.58 -2.25 -2.13
N ASN A 78 -1.19 -2.77 -3.30
CA ASN A 78 -1.28 -4.20 -3.56
C ASN A 78 -0.41 -5.01 -2.60
N GLN A 79 0.84 -4.58 -2.39
CA GLN A 79 1.76 -5.25 -1.48
C GLN A 79 1.24 -5.24 -0.04
N LEU A 80 0.76 -4.09 0.42
CA LEU A 80 0.20 -3.92 1.77
C LEU A 80 -1.07 -4.76 1.97
N SER A 81 -1.97 -4.79 0.99
CA SER A 81 -3.18 -5.61 1.05
C SER A 81 -2.83 -7.09 1.20
N ASN A 82 -1.88 -7.59 0.40
CA ASN A 82 -1.40 -8.97 0.49
C ASN A 82 -0.79 -9.26 1.87
N PHE A 83 0.07 -8.39 2.40
CA PHE A 83 0.63 -8.59 3.74
C PHE A 83 -0.43 -8.65 4.84
N TYR A 84 -1.46 -7.81 4.77
CA TYR A 84 -2.56 -7.88 5.72
C TYR A 84 -3.39 -9.17 5.54
N GLN A 85 -3.49 -9.73 4.33
CA GLN A 85 -4.10 -11.05 4.11
C GLN A 85 -3.25 -12.19 4.70
N ASP A 86 -1.93 -12.13 4.55
CA ASP A 86 -1.00 -13.11 5.12
C ASP A 86 -1.06 -13.10 6.66
N LEU A 87 -1.09 -11.90 7.25
CA LEU A 87 -1.27 -11.74 8.69
C LEU A 87 -2.65 -12.22 9.15
N ASN A 88 -3.72 -11.86 8.45
CA ASN A 88 -5.05 -12.38 8.75
C ASN A 88 -5.06 -13.92 8.79
N SER A 89 -4.44 -14.56 7.80
CA SER A 89 -4.35 -16.02 7.71
C SER A 89 -3.53 -16.60 8.86
N SER A 90 -2.42 -15.95 9.22
CA SER A 90 -1.53 -16.41 10.30
C SER A 90 -2.18 -16.36 11.69
N PHE A 91 -3.11 -15.44 11.92
CA PHE A 91 -3.83 -15.31 13.19
C PHE A 91 -5.21 -16.00 13.19
N SER A 92 -5.64 -16.57 12.06
CA SER A 92 -6.93 -17.24 11.95
C SER A 92 -6.99 -18.46 12.87
N GLY A 93 -8.03 -18.55 13.69
CA GLY A 93 -8.18 -19.61 14.70
C GLY A 93 -7.27 -19.48 15.93
N ILE A 94 -6.38 -18.48 15.96
CA ILE A 94 -5.50 -18.18 17.11
C ILE A 94 -6.04 -16.97 17.87
N ASP A 95 -6.16 -15.83 17.17
CA ASP A 95 -6.72 -14.60 17.73
C ASP A 95 -7.65 -13.97 16.70
N ILE A 96 -8.95 -14.15 16.92
CA ILE A 96 -10.01 -13.66 16.03
C ILE A 96 -9.99 -12.13 15.93
N ARG A 97 -9.66 -11.42 17.01
CA ARG A 97 -9.64 -9.95 17.00
C ARG A 97 -8.49 -9.43 16.16
N VAL A 98 -7.32 -10.05 16.26
CA VAL A 98 -6.17 -9.71 15.41
C VAL A 98 -6.48 -10.07 13.96
N SER A 99 -6.95 -11.28 13.69
CA SER A 99 -7.35 -11.74 12.35
C SER A 99 -8.34 -10.77 11.69
N ASP A 100 -9.42 -10.40 12.37
CA ASP A 100 -10.42 -9.45 11.85
C ASP A 100 -9.85 -8.05 11.59
N SER A 101 -8.95 -7.58 12.46
CA SER A 101 -8.27 -6.31 12.25
C SER A 101 -7.45 -6.31 10.96
N GLN A 102 -6.68 -7.38 10.70
CA GLN A 102 -5.88 -7.48 9.48
C GLN A 102 -6.75 -7.69 8.24
N ARG A 103 -7.82 -8.48 8.35
CA ARG A 103 -8.82 -8.62 7.27
C ARG A 103 -9.42 -7.27 6.87
N LYS A 104 -9.77 -6.43 7.84
CA LYS A 104 -10.28 -5.07 7.57
C LYS A 104 -9.22 -4.21 6.87
N LYS A 105 -7.97 -4.21 7.36
CA LYS A 105 -6.88 -3.47 6.71
C LYS A 105 -6.59 -3.95 5.29
N ALA A 106 -6.63 -5.25 5.04
CA ALA A 106 -6.48 -5.82 3.71
C ALA A 106 -7.54 -5.28 2.74
N LEU A 107 -8.80 -5.26 3.18
CA LEU A 107 -9.91 -4.71 2.40
C LEU A 107 -9.78 -3.22 2.16
N ASP A 108 -9.53 -2.43 3.21
CA ASP A 108 -9.39 -0.98 3.12
C ASP A 108 -8.22 -0.60 2.19
N THR A 109 -7.12 -1.35 2.24
CA THR A 109 -5.96 -1.14 1.37
C THR A 109 -6.23 -1.57 -0.07
N ALA A 110 -6.96 -2.68 -0.29
CA ALA A 110 -7.38 -3.09 -1.63
C ALA A 110 -8.28 -2.03 -2.28
N GLN A 111 -9.13 -1.35 -1.49
CA GLN A 111 -9.95 -0.25 -1.98
C GLN A 111 -9.09 0.92 -2.48
N LEU A 112 -8.01 1.27 -1.76
CA LEU A 112 -7.06 2.30 -2.19
C LEU A 112 -6.30 1.89 -3.46
N ARG A 113 -5.92 0.61 -3.59
CA ARG A 113 -5.34 0.07 -4.82
C ARG A 113 -6.28 0.26 -6.01
N ASP A 114 -7.57 -0.04 -5.82
CA ASP A 114 -8.55 0.05 -6.90
C ASP A 114 -8.85 1.51 -7.27
N ASP A 115 -8.87 2.43 -6.30
CA ASP A 115 -8.95 3.88 -6.55
C ASP A 115 -7.73 4.38 -7.37
N ALA A 116 -6.51 4.00 -6.97
CA ALA A 116 -5.30 4.32 -7.70
C ALA A 116 -5.33 3.75 -9.14
N THR A 117 -5.87 2.54 -9.30
CA THR A 117 -6.06 1.88 -10.60
C THR A 117 -7.04 2.65 -11.48
N TYR A 118 -8.13 3.15 -10.90
CA TYR A 118 -9.13 3.93 -11.63
C TYR A 118 -8.55 5.25 -12.12
N ARG A 119 -7.90 6.01 -11.24
CA ARG A 119 -7.23 7.26 -11.61
C ARG A 119 -6.19 7.04 -12.71
N LEU A 120 -5.42 5.96 -12.64
CA LEU A 120 -4.44 5.62 -13.67
C LEU A 120 -5.10 5.39 -15.04
N ALA A 121 -6.23 4.68 -15.06
CA ALA A 121 -6.99 4.51 -16.29
C ALA A 121 -7.44 5.86 -16.87
N LEU A 122 -7.91 6.79 -16.03
CA LEU A 122 -8.30 8.13 -16.48
C LEU A 122 -7.11 8.93 -17.05
N VAL A 123 -5.93 8.82 -16.44
CA VAL A 123 -4.72 9.46 -16.96
C VAL A 123 -4.34 8.89 -18.33
N HIS A 124 -4.39 7.57 -18.51
CA HIS A 124 -4.16 6.96 -19.83
C HIS A 124 -5.20 7.38 -20.87
N ARG A 125 -6.48 7.53 -20.49
CA ARG A 125 -7.50 8.11 -21.38
C ARG A 125 -7.12 9.53 -21.81
N ALA A 126 -6.69 10.37 -20.87
CA ALA A 126 -6.27 11.75 -21.16
C ALA A 126 -5.03 11.81 -22.09
N LEU A 127 -4.20 10.77 -22.06
CA LEU A 127 -3.05 10.57 -22.96
C LEU A 127 -3.40 9.92 -24.30
N ASN A 128 -4.69 9.68 -24.60
CA ASN A 128 -5.15 8.92 -25.77
C ASN A 128 -4.57 7.50 -25.87
N GLN A 129 -4.43 6.81 -24.72
CA GLN A 129 -3.92 5.44 -24.62
C GLN A 129 -5.01 4.48 -24.10
N PRO A 130 -6.11 4.26 -24.85
CA PRO A 130 -7.19 3.37 -24.43
C PRO A 130 -6.73 1.92 -24.21
N GLU A 131 -5.72 1.46 -24.93
CA GLU A 131 -5.12 0.13 -24.80
C GLU A 131 -4.49 -0.12 -23.42
N LEU A 132 -4.08 0.94 -22.73
CA LEU A 132 -3.60 0.88 -21.34
C LEU A 132 -4.74 1.10 -20.35
N ALA A 133 -5.73 1.93 -20.68
CA ALA A 133 -6.87 2.21 -19.80
C ALA A 133 -7.82 1.01 -19.65
N VAL A 134 -8.18 0.34 -20.74
CA VAL A 134 -9.14 -0.78 -20.76
C VAL A 134 -8.79 -1.91 -19.79
N PRO A 135 -7.58 -2.49 -19.78
CA PRO A 135 -7.26 -3.57 -18.85
C PRO A 135 -7.34 -3.14 -17.37
N LEU A 136 -7.04 -1.87 -17.06
CA LEU A 136 -7.17 -1.33 -15.72
C LEU A 136 -8.63 -1.20 -15.29
N LEU A 137 -9.51 -0.76 -16.18
CA LEU A 137 -10.96 -0.67 -15.94
C LEU A 137 -11.58 -2.07 -15.72
N ILE A 138 -11.17 -3.06 -16.51
CA ILE A 138 -11.58 -4.46 -16.31
C ILE A 138 -11.09 -5.01 -14.97
N GLN A 139 -9.85 -4.69 -14.59
CA GLN A 139 -9.31 -5.07 -13.28
C GLN A 139 -10.17 -4.51 -12.14
N ILE A 140 -10.60 -3.26 -12.25
CA ILE A 140 -11.48 -2.64 -11.24
C ILE A 140 -12.81 -3.36 -11.18
N ILE A 141 -13.47 -3.69 -12.30
CA ILE A 141 -14.77 -4.41 -12.27
C ILE A 141 -14.63 -5.80 -11.63
N LYS A 142 -13.52 -6.49 -11.86
CA LYS A 142 -13.24 -7.80 -11.25
C LYS A 142 -13.04 -7.69 -9.73
N SER A 143 -12.37 -6.64 -9.28
CA SER A 143 -12.09 -6.40 -7.86
C SER A 143 -13.30 -5.80 -7.13
N GLN A 144 -13.88 -4.78 -7.73
CA GLN A 144 -15.04 -4.02 -7.33
C GLN A 144 -16.21 -4.47 -8.19
N ASN A 145 -16.97 -5.43 -7.68
CA ASN A 145 -18.19 -5.94 -8.32
C ASN A 145 -18.94 -4.81 -9.04
N PRO A 146 -19.43 -5.01 -10.28
CA PRO A 146 -20.00 -3.94 -11.12
C PRO A 146 -21.19 -3.20 -10.47
N THR A 147 -21.81 -3.77 -9.44
CA THR A 147 -22.88 -3.13 -8.65
C THR A 147 -22.39 -2.07 -7.65
N ARG A 148 -21.08 -2.04 -7.35
CA ARG A 148 -20.45 -1.04 -6.47
C ARG A 148 -20.15 0.23 -7.24
N GLU A 149 -20.09 1.37 -6.54
CA GLU A 149 -19.88 2.68 -7.17
C GLU A 149 -18.63 2.75 -8.06
N LEU A 150 -17.49 2.22 -7.60
CA LEU A 150 -16.26 2.23 -8.39
C LEU A 150 -16.34 1.27 -9.60
N GLY A 151 -17.02 0.12 -9.44
CA GLY A 151 -17.29 -0.81 -10.53
C GLY A 151 -18.20 -0.21 -11.62
N LYS A 152 -19.27 0.50 -11.22
CA LYS A 152 -20.15 1.24 -12.15
C LYS A 152 -19.37 2.31 -12.91
N LYS A 153 -18.56 3.10 -12.21
CA LYS A 153 -17.70 4.12 -12.86
C LYS A 153 -16.77 3.48 -13.87
N ALA A 154 -16.06 2.42 -13.50
CA ALA A 154 -15.15 1.73 -14.42
C ALA A 154 -15.88 1.19 -15.66
N TYR A 155 -17.06 0.60 -15.48
CA TYR A 155 -17.89 0.13 -16.59
C TYR A 155 -18.35 1.28 -17.50
N GLN A 156 -18.78 2.39 -16.91
CA GLN A 156 -19.15 3.60 -17.65
C GLN A 156 -17.99 4.11 -18.53
N GLN A 157 -16.76 4.09 -18.02
CA GLN A 157 -15.58 4.46 -18.81
C GLN A 157 -15.34 3.49 -19.98
N LEU A 158 -15.57 2.19 -19.80
CA LEU A 158 -15.47 1.22 -20.90
C LEU A 158 -16.53 1.46 -21.99
N PHE A 159 -17.75 1.83 -21.59
CA PHE A 159 -18.82 2.20 -22.52
C PHE A 159 -18.47 3.46 -23.30
N GLU A 160 -17.96 4.51 -22.64
CA GLU A 160 -17.51 5.75 -23.29
C GLU A 160 -16.33 5.56 -24.24
N LEU A 161 -15.51 4.54 -24.01
CA LEU A 161 -14.41 4.15 -24.90
C LEU A 161 -14.88 3.29 -26.08
N GLY A 162 -16.16 2.90 -26.13
CA GLY A 162 -16.68 1.98 -27.14
C GLY A 162 -16.16 0.54 -27.00
N PHE A 163 -15.62 0.18 -25.83
CA PHE A 163 -15.17 -1.20 -25.57
C PHE A 163 -16.34 -2.14 -25.29
N VAL A 164 -17.46 -1.61 -24.80
CA VAL A 164 -18.72 -2.32 -24.61
C VAL A 164 -19.87 -1.51 -25.19
N ASP A 165 -20.88 -2.19 -25.73
CA ASP A 165 -21.97 -1.54 -26.48
C ASP A 165 -23.22 -1.26 -25.62
N ILE A 166 -23.28 -1.78 -24.41
CA ILE A 166 -24.46 -1.70 -23.54
C ILE A 166 -24.09 -0.97 -22.26
N ALA A 167 -24.76 0.14 -21.97
CA ALA A 167 -24.59 0.89 -20.72
C ALA A 167 -25.08 0.10 -19.48
N TYR A 168 -24.38 0.27 -18.36
CA TYR A 168 -24.75 -0.31 -17.07
C TYR A 168 -24.54 0.70 -15.93
N PRO A 169 -25.49 0.84 -14.99
CA PRO A 169 -26.82 0.23 -14.98
C PRO A 169 -27.64 0.72 -16.18
N ARG A 170 -28.56 -0.11 -16.67
CA ARG A 170 -29.44 0.26 -17.80
C ARG A 170 -30.25 1.49 -17.39
N GLN A 171 -30.15 2.57 -18.16
CA GLN A 171 -31.00 3.74 -17.95
C GLN A 171 -32.44 3.33 -18.29
N GLY A 172 -33.30 3.16 -17.28
CA GLY A 172 -34.72 2.83 -17.51
C GLY A 172 -35.40 1.91 -16.48
N THR A 173 -34.67 1.30 -15.55
CA THR A 173 -35.29 0.54 -14.45
C THR A 173 -35.19 1.31 -13.14
N LYS A 174 -36.25 2.06 -12.81
CA LYS A 174 -36.61 2.40 -11.42
C LYS A 174 -37.43 1.27 -10.84
#